data_AF-A0A0D1C3B1-F1
#
_entry.id   AF-A0A0D1C3B1-F1
#
_cell.length_a   1.000
_cell.length_b   1.000
_cell.length_c   1.000
_cell.angle_alpha   90.00
_cell.angle_beta   90.00
_cell.angle_gamma   90.00
#
_symmetry.space_group_name_H-M   'P 1'
#
loop_
_entity.id
_entity.type
_entity.pdbx_description
1 polymer ?
#
loop_
_entity_poly.entity_id
_entity_poly.type
_entity_poly.pdbx_seq_one_letter_code
_entity_poly.pdbx_strand_id
1 'polypeptide(L)'
;MSVQSNSRAGIQTSDKPLGRDDLARLVAKDIKPGSFVNLGIGQPTLVSNYLQPEQNITLHTENGMLGMGPEATGDQIDGDLINAGKIPVTELPGASYFHHADSFAIMRGGHLDICVLGAFQVSATGDLANWHTGAPDAIPAVGGAMDLATGAKDVFVMMTLLTRDGASKIVEACTYPLTGIGCVTRVYTDKAVFLTGPDGVQVRETFGCTLEELQALVPVPLTAAPAVER
;
A
#
# COMPACT_ATOMS: atom_id res chain seq x y z
N MET A 1 -32.63 -5.72 32.49
CA MET A 1 -31.63 -6.30 31.57
C MET A 1 -30.78 -5.16 31.05
N SER A 2 -29.63 -4.93 31.68
CA SER A 2 -28.64 -3.97 31.20
C SER A 2 -27.89 -4.59 30.03
N VAL A 3 -28.10 -4.07 28.83
CA VAL A 3 -27.20 -4.33 27.70
C VAL A 3 -25.89 -3.61 28.04
N GLN A 4 -24.86 -4.37 28.36
CA GLN A 4 -23.51 -3.87 28.48
C GLN A 4 -23.07 -3.34 27.11
N SER A 5 -22.94 -2.01 27.01
CA SER A 5 -22.30 -1.36 25.88
C SER A 5 -20.79 -1.58 25.98
N ASN A 6 -20.29 -2.65 25.37
CA ASN A 6 -18.85 -2.92 25.34
C ASN A 6 -18.18 -2.18 24.18
N SER A 7 -17.20 -1.35 24.54
CA SER A 7 -16.11 -0.71 23.77
C SER A 7 -16.43 0.15 22.54
N ARG A 8 -16.78 1.43 22.78
CA ARG A 8 -16.64 2.51 21.77
C ARG A 8 -15.21 3.06 21.63
N ALA A 9 -14.26 2.60 22.45
CA ALA A 9 -12.93 3.22 22.61
C ALA A 9 -11.73 2.38 22.10
N GLY A 10 -11.96 1.27 21.39
CA GLY A 10 -10.90 0.28 21.15
C GLY A 10 -9.97 0.53 19.97
N ILE A 11 -10.49 1.03 18.83
CA ILE A 11 -9.75 1.05 17.55
C ILE A 11 -9.59 2.44 16.93
N GLN A 12 -10.22 3.47 17.49
CA GLN A 12 -9.99 4.84 17.00
C GLN A 12 -8.67 5.35 17.55
N THR A 13 -7.68 5.58 16.69
CA THR A 13 -6.34 6.00 17.09
C THR A 13 -6.02 7.44 16.71
N SER A 14 -6.96 8.15 16.07
CA SER A 14 -6.89 9.58 15.79
C SER A 14 -8.28 10.23 15.83
N ASP A 15 -8.34 11.46 16.33
CA ASP A 15 -9.56 12.29 16.33
C ASP A 15 -9.86 12.94 14.97
N LYS A 16 -8.90 12.87 14.02
CA LYS A 16 -9.02 13.43 12.68
C LYS A 16 -8.60 12.41 11.60
N PRO A 17 -9.10 12.53 10.36
CA PRO A 17 -8.57 11.76 9.23
C PRO A 17 -7.06 12.00 9.05
N LEU A 18 -6.34 10.98 8.57
CA LEU A 18 -4.91 11.08 8.32
C LEU A 18 -4.60 11.74 6.99
N GLY A 19 -3.54 12.56 6.98
CA GLY A 19 -2.95 13.07 5.75
C GLY A 19 -2.10 12.02 5.04
N ARG A 20 -1.66 12.34 3.82
CA ARG A 20 -0.79 11.44 3.03
C ARG A 20 0.52 11.11 3.76
N ASP A 21 1.12 12.10 4.39
CA ASP A 21 2.37 11.95 5.14
C ASP A 21 2.19 11.10 6.41
N ASP A 22 1.06 11.26 7.10
CA ASP A 22 0.72 10.45 8.28
C ASP A 22 0.50 8.97 7.87
N LEU A 23 -0.15 8.74 6.73
CA LEU A 23 -0.33 7.41 6.17
C LEU A 23 1.00 6.78 5.74
N ALA A 24 1.85 7.53 5.04
CA ALA A 24 3.17 7.04 4.63
C ALA A 24 4.03 6.67 5.86
N ARG A 25 3.97 7.47 6.92
CA ARG A 25 4.61 7.16 8.21
C ARG A 25 4.05 5.91 8.86
N LEU A 26 2.72 5.72 8.81
CA LEU A 26 2.07 4.54 9.36
C LEU A 26 2.46 3.26 8.58
N VAL A 27 2.48 3.33 7.25
CA VAL A 27 2.97 2.23 6.41
C VAL A 27 4.43 1.91 6.73
N ALA A 28 5.29 2.93 6.79
CA ALA A 28 6.71 2.76 7.14
C ALA A 28 6.90 2.05 8.48
N LYS A 29 6.08 2.38 9.48
CA LYS A 29 6.10 1.74 10.80
C LYS A 29 5.69 0.27 10.77
N ASP A 30 4.73 -0.08 9.91
CA ASP A 30 4.20 -1.45 9.81
C ASP A 30 5.07 -2.39 8.95
N ILE A 31 6.05 -1.84 8.21
CA ILE A 31 7.04 -2.64 7.49
C ILE A 31 7.97 -3.30 8.51
N LYS A 32 8.05 -4.63 8.44
CA LYS A 32 8.91 -5.43 9.32
C LYS A 32 10.39 -5.06 9.09
N PRO A 33 11.19 -4.85 10.15
CA PRO A 33 12.63 -4.63 10.00
C PRO A 33 13.32 -5.73 9.20
N GLY A 34 14.29 -5.35 8.36
CA GLY A 34 15.03 -6.25 7.47
C GLY A 34 14.30 -6.65 6.19
N SER A 35 13.11 -6.10 5.90
CA SER A 35 12.32 -6.47 4.72
C SER A 35 12.92 -5.92 3.42
N PHE A 36 12.76 -6.70 2.35
CA PHE A 36 12.94 -6.26 0.97
C PHE A 36 11.62 -5.70 0.43
N VAL A 37 11.61 -4.41 0.10
CA VAL A 37 10.38 -3.67 -0.16
C VAL A 37 10.42 -3.02 -1.53
N ASN A 38 9.30 -3.10 -2.26
CA ASN A 38 9.07 -2.29 -3.45
C ASN A 38 7.94 -1.29 -3.22
N LEU A 39 8.15 -0.04 -3.63
CA LEU A 39 7.19 1.05 -3.50
C LEU A 39 6.71 1.45 -4.90
N GLY A 40 5.42 1.30 -5.15
CA GLY A 40 4.79 1.75 -6.39
C GLY A 40 4.81 3.27 -6.53
N ILE A 41 4.75 3.76 -7.77
CA ILE A 41 4.76 5.19 -8.06
C ILE A 41 3.60 5.94 -7.40
N GLY A 42 3.81 7.23 -7.08
CA GLY A 42 2.79 8.11 -6.51
C GLY A 42 2.82 8.17 -4.99
N GLN A 43 1.67 8.00 -4.33
CA GLN A 43 1.61 8.08 -2.86
C GLN A 43 2.52 7.07 -2.13
N PRO A 44 2.69 5.80 -2.59
CA PRO A 44 3.53 4.85 -1.88
C PRO A 44 5.02 5.25 -1.83
N THR A 45 5.52 6.06 -2.77
CA THR A 45 6.92 6.52 -2.72
C THR A 45 7.18 7.42 -1.51
N LEU A 46 6.16 8.06 -0.94
CA LEU A 46 6.32 8.85 0.30
C LEU A 46 6.78 8.00 1.48
N VAL A 47 6.52 6.69 1.47
CA VAL A 47 6.90 5.77 2.55
C VAL A 47 8.42 5.78 2.77
N SER A 48 9.23 5.91 1.72
CA SER A 48 10.70 5.92 1.84
C SER A 48 11.20 7.07 2.73
N ASN A 49 10.49 8.19 2.77
CA ASN A 49 10.86 9.36 3.57
C ASN A 49 10.68 9.16 5.08
N TYR A 50 9.99 8.09 5.49
CA TYR A 50 9.69 7.80 6.90
C TYR A 50 10.36 6.53 7.42
N LEU A 51 11.09 5.79 6.56
CA LEU A 51 11.89 4.66 6.97
C LEU A 51 13.05 5.12 7.87
N GLN A 52 13.21 4.46 9.00
CA GLN A 52 14.30 4.73 9.93
C GLN A 52 15.48 3.78 9.68
N PRO A 53 16.74 4.22 9.81
CA PRO A 53 17.91 3.37 9.60
C PRO A 53 17.90 2.08 10.40
N GLU A 54 17.38 2.10 11.63
CA GLU A 54 17.31 0.94 12.53
C GLU A 54 16.37 -0.15 12.01
N GLN A 55 15.44 0.19 11.10
CA GLN A 55 14.58 -0.80 10.45
C GLN A 55 15.34 -1.64 9.41
N ASN A 56 16.49 -1.18 8.91
CA ASN A 56 17.30 -1.89 7.92
C ASN A 56 16.48 -2.38 6.69
N ILE A 57 15.64 -1.51 6.14
CA ILE A 57 14.80 -1.83 4.98
C ILE A 57 15.59 -1.66 3.69
N THR A 58 15.51 -2.65 2.80
CA THR A 58 16.15 -2.61 1.49
C THR A 58 15.12 -2.32 0.41
N LEU A 59 15.25 -1.17 -0.26
CA LEU A 59 14.35 -0.77 -1.33
C LEU A 59 14.77 -1.36 -2.68
N HIS A 60 13.82 -2.03 -3.35
CA HIS A 60 13.90 -2.54 -4.71
C HIS A 60 13.18 -1.59 -5.67
N THR A 61 13.78 -1.33 -6.84
CA THR A 61 13.10 -0.63 -7.94
C THR A 61 13.13 -1.47 -9.22
N GLU A 62 11.97 -1.54 -9.90
CA GLU A 62 11.71 -2.52 -10.96
C GLU A 62 12.60 -2.35 -12.20
N ASN A 63 13.19 -1.17 -12.39
CA ASN A 63 14.13 -0.89 -13.47
C ASN A 63 15.56 -1.40 -13.23
N GLY A 64 15.83 -2.11 -12.12
CA GLY A 64 17.05 -2.93 -11.99
C GLY A 64 18.01 -2.50 -10.89
N MET A 65 17.51 -2.12 -9.71
CA MET A 65 18.35 -1.74 -8.58
C MET A 65 17.77 -2.24 -7.25
N LEU A 66 18.66 -2.68 -6.36
CA LEU A 66 18.36 -3.01 -4.96
C LEU A 66 19.27 -2.20 -4.04
N GLY A 67 18.71 -1.68 -2.94
CA GLY A 67 19.42 -0.72 -2.07
C GLY A 67 19.25 0.74 -2.53
N MET A 68 18.08 1.06 -3.10
CA MET A 68 17.75 2.43 -3.52
C MET A 68 17.70 3.38 -2.31
N GLY A 69 18.42 4.49 -2.42
CA GLY A 69 18.46 5.58 -1.45
C GLY A 69 17.39 6.65 -1.70
N PRO A 70 17.49 7.80 -1.02
CA PRO A 70 16.58 8.93 -1.22
C PRO A 70 16.72 9.56 -2.62
N GLU A 71 15.76 10.42 -2.96
CA GLU A 71 15.81 11.28 -4.15
C GLU A 71 17.12 12.09 -4.18
N ALA A 72 17.76 12.11 -5.35
CA ALA A 72 19.00 12.83 -5.56
C ALA A 72 18.72 14.32 -5.79
N THR A 73 19.54 15.18 -5.19
CA THR A 73 19.41 16.64 -5.35
C THR A 73 20.76 17.27 -5.71
N GLY A 74 20.71 18.40 -6.43
CA GLY A 74 21.92 19.16 -6.76
C GLY A 74 22.94 18.35 -7.56
N ASP A 75 24.13 18.19 -6.99
CA ASP A 75 25.27 17.47 -7.58
C ASP A 75 25.16 15.94 -7.50
N GLN A 76 24.21 15.41 -6.74
CA GLN A 76 23.94 13.98 -6.66
C GLN A 76 23.18 13.44 -7.88
N ILE A 77 22.64 14.32 -8.73
CA ILE A 77 21.82 13.92 -9.87
C ILE A 77 22.70 13.25 -10.92
N ASP A 78 22.46 11.96 -11.12
CA ASP A 78 22.98 11.16 -12.23
C ASP A 78 21.81 10.77 -13.16
N GLY A 79 21.96 11.04 -14.45
CA GLY A 79 20.93 10.76 -15.46
C GLY A 79 20.69 9.27 -15.69
N ASP A 80 21.66 8.43 -15.35
CA ASP A 80 21.55 6.97 -15.48
C ASP A 80 20.93 6.33 -14.22
N LEU A 81 20.87 7.06 -13.10
CA LEU A 81 20.39 6.55 -11.81
C LEU A 81 19.01 7.10 -11.44
N ILE A 82 17.97 6.40 -11.91
CA ILE A 82 16.58 6.76 -11.67
C ILE A 82 15.80 5.61 -11.04
N ASN A 83 14.69 5.92 -10.37
CA ASN A 83 13.72 4.91 -9.94
C ASN A 83 12.65 4.63 -11.04
N ALA A 84 11.75 3.70 -10.76
CA ALA A 84 10.61 3.35 -11.61
C ALA A 84 9.71 4.55 -12.00
N GLY A 85 9.70 5.61 -11.20
CA GLY A 85 8.99 6.88 -11.43
C GLY A 85 9.76 7.90 -12.28
N LYS A 86 10.97 7.56 -12.74
CA LYS A 86 11.87 8.41 -13.55
C LYS A 86 12.39 9.60 -12.77
N ILE A 87 12.48 9.45 -11.44
CA ILE A 87 13.05 10.42 -10.54
C ILE A 87 14.50 10.01 -10.23
N PRO A 88 15.48 10.92 -10.32
CA PRO A 88 16.86 10.66 -9.91
C PRO A 88 16.94 10.24 -8.43
N VAL A 89 17.72 9.20 -8.14
CA VAL A 89 17.89 8.66 -6.78
C VAL A 89 19.37 8.46 -6.47
N THR A 90 19.67 8.15 -5.22
CA THR A 90 21.02 7.80 -4.75
C THR A 90 21.13 6.30 -4.45
N GLU A 91 22.35 5.80 -4.27
CA GLU A 91 22.62 4.45 -3.77
C GLU A 91 22.89 4.43 -2.27
N LEU A 92 22.46 3.36 -1.59
CA LEU A 92 22.92 3.04 -0.25
C LEU A 92 24.12 2.07 -0.30
N PRO A 93 24.97 2.03 0.76
CA PRO A 93 26.03 1.03 0.85
C PRO A 93 25.49 -0.40 0.67
N GLY A 94 26.12 -1.16 -0.23
CA GLY A 94 25.67 -2.52 -0.58
C GLY A 94 24.61 -2.57 -1.69
N ALA A 95 24.30 -1.45 -2.35
CA ALA A 95 23.43 -1.45 -3.51
C ALA A 95 23.97 -2.35 -4.63
N SER A 96 23.04 -2.90 -5.42
CA SER A 96 23.36 -3.74 -6.57
C SER A 96 22.47 -3.41 -7.76
N TYR A 97 23.03 -3.59 -8.94
CA TYR A 97 22.36 -3.40 -10.22
C TYR A 97 22.17 -4.73 -10.92
N PHE A 98 21.07 -4.87 -11.63
CA PHE A 98 20.75 -6.07 -12.38
C PHE A 98 19.89 -5.74 -13.59
N HIS A 99 19.87 -6.66 -14.55
CA HIS A 99 19.06 -6.48 -15.75
C HIS A 99 17.58 -6.53 -15.38
N HIS A 100 16.72 -5.82 -16.12
CA HIS A 100 15.28 -5.81 -15.84
C HIS A 100 14.66 -7.22 -15.82
N ALA A 101 15.16 -8.16 -16.63
CA ALA A 101 14.71 -9.55 -16.56
C ALA A 101 14.92 -10.19 -15.17
N ASP A 102 16.04 -9.91 -14.51
CA ASP A 102 16.35 -10.40 -13.17
C ASP A 102 15.50 -9.69 -12.11
N SER A 103 15.28 -8.38 -12.28
CA SER A 103 14.35 -7.58 -11.45
C SER A 103 12.96 -8.21 -11.40
N PHE A 104 12.41 -8.53 -12.56
CA PHE A 104 11.12 -9.19 -12.66
C PHE A 104 11.15 -10.66 -12.18
N ALA A 105 12.30 -11.34 -12.23
CA ALA A 105 12.47 -12.66 -11.61
C ALA A 105 12.46 -12.58 -10.07
N ILE A 106 13.07 -11.55 -9.48
CA ILE A 106 12.99 -11.25 -8.03
C ILE A 106 11.53 -11.04 -7.63
N MET A 107 10.79 -10.21 -8.38
CA MET A 107 9.37 -9.93 -8.14
C MET A 107 8.54 -11.21 -8.22
N ARG A 108 8.51 -11.88 -9.39
CA ARG A 108 7.69 -13.09 -9.60
C ARG A 108 8.12 -14.28 -8.75
N GLY A 109 9.39 -14.33 -8.35
CA GLY A 109 9.96 -15.43 -7.57
C GLY A 109 9.62 -15.40 -6.08
N GLY A 110 8.87 -14.41 -5.59
CA GLY A 110 8.55 -14.36 -4.16
C GLY A 110 9.68 -13.80 -3.29
N HIS A 111 10.63 -13.06 -3.87
CA HIS A 111 11.81 -12.58 -3.14
C HIS A 111 11.59 -11.22 -2.45
N LEU A 112 10.53 -10.50 -2.81
CA LEU A 112 10.12 -9.28 -2.11
C LEU A 112 9.19 -9.63 -0.95
N ASP A 113 9.50 -9.11 0.23
CA ASP A 113 8.67 -9.33 1.42
C ASP A 113 7.39 -8.51 1.36
N ILE A 114 7.48 -7.25 0.94
CA ILE A 114 6.35 -6.33 0.91
C ILE A 114 6.37 -5.51 -0.39
N CYS A 115 5.21 -5.36 -1.01
CA CYS A 115 4.98 -4.31 -2.00
C CYS A 115 3.91 -3.34 -1.52
N VAL A 116 4.12 -2.04 -1.72
CA VAL A 116 3.13 -0.99 -1.42
C VAL A 116 2.66 -0.34 -2.72
N LEU A 117 1.37 -0.44 -3.02
CA LEU A 117 0.77 0.04 -4.26
C LEU A 117 -0.32 1.09 -4.02
N GLY A 118 -0.64 1.89 -5.04
CA GLY A 118 -1.90 2.62 -5.09
C GLY A 118 -3.02 1.74 -5.63
N ALA A 119 -4.29 2.15 -5.42
CA ALA A 119 -5.44 1.47 -5.99
C ALA A 119 -6.57 2.42 -6.38
N PHE A 120 -7.36 1.99 -7.37
CA PHE A 120 -8.68 2.56 -7.66
C PHE A 120 -9.78 1.86 -6.87
N GLN A 121 -9.68 0.54 -6.74
CA GLN A 121 -10.57 -0.29 -5.93
C GLN A 121 -9.78 -1.42 -5.28
N VAL A 122 -10.22 -1.85 -4.11
CA VAL A 122 -9.84 -3.11 -3.47
C VAL A 122 -11.10 -3.85 -3.07
N SER A 123 -11.22 -5.14 -3.43
CA SER A 123 -12.38 -5.95 -3.04
C SER A 123 -12.28 -6.42 -1.58
N ALA A 124 -13.40 -6.87 -1.01
CA ALA A 124 -13.44 -7.43 0.34
C ALA A 124 -12.49 -8.63 0.52
N THR A 125 -12.30 -9.40 -0.56
CA THR A 125 -11.41 -10.57 -0.61
C THR A 125 -9.98 -10.22 -0.99
N GLY A 126 -9.66 -8.95 -1.22
CA GLY A 126 -8.30 -8.47 -1.50
C GLY A 126 -7.94 -8.40 -2.99
N ASP A 127 -8.90 -8.40 -3.91
CA ASP A 127 -8.62 -8.15 -5.33
C ASP A 127 -8.17 -6.71 -5.51
N LEU A 128 -7.17 -6.49 -6.36
CA LEU A 128 -6.61 -5.17 -6.65
C LEU A 128 -7.06 -4.73 -8.05
N ALA A 129 -7.55 -3.50 -8.18
CA ALA A 129 -7.69 -2.83 -9.47
C ALA A 129 -7.00 -1.46 -9.44
N ASN A 130 -5.93 -1.29 -10.21
CA ASN A 130 -5.12 -0.07 -10.17
C ASN A 130 -4.49 0.40 -11.49
N TRP A 131 -4.73 -0.27 -12.62
CA TRP A 131 -4.06 0.06 -13.89
C TRP A 131 -4.98 0.67 -14.97
N HIS A 132 -6.30 0.52 -14.83
CA HIS A 132 -7.27 1.01 -15.79
C HIS A 132 -8.64 1.23 -15.15
N THR A 133 -9.40 2.23 -15.62
CA THR A 133 -10.76 2.54 -15.12
C THR A 133 -11.87 1.92 -15.98
N GLY A 134 -11.52 1.29 -17.10
CA GLY A 134 -12.45 0.73 -18.07
C GLY A 134 -12.98 1.72 -19.11
N ALA A 135 -12.64 3.01 -18.99
CA ALA A 135 -13.06 4.02 -19.95
C ALA A 135 -12.36 3.84 -21.31
N PRO A 136 -13.06 4.01 -22.45
CA PRO A 136 -12.47 3.83 -23.79
C PRO A 136 -11.23 4.69 -24.07
N ASP A 137 -11.19 5.90 -23.49
CA ASP A 137 -10.12 6.87 -23.69
C ASP A 137 -9.04 6.81 -22.59
N ALA A 138 -9.18 5.91 -21.61
CA ALA A 138 -8.15 5.74 -20.59
C ALA A 138 -6.94 5.03 -21.18
N ILE A 139 -5.75 5.58 -20.98
CA ILE A 139 -4.50 4.96 -21.43
C ILE A 139 -4.11 3.87 -20.41
N PRO A 140 -3.98 2.60 -20.82
CA PRO A 140 -3.47 1.53 -19.97
C PRO A 140 -2.08 1.84 -19.41
N ALA A 141 -1.93 1.74 -18.10
CA ALA A 141 -0.64 1.90 -17.43
C ALA A 141 -0.44 0.81 -16.37
N VAL A 142 -0.20 -0.43 -16.83
CA VAL A 142 0.01 -1.57 -15.92
C VAL A 142 1.41 -1.57 -15.29
N GLY A 143 2.46 -1.21 -16.04
CA GLY A 143 3.84 -1.27 -15.56
C GLY A 143 4.18 -2.65 -14.97
N GLY A 144 4.99 -2.69 -13.91
CA GLY A 144 5.24 -3.92 -13.14
C GLY A 144 4.17 -4.29 -12.11
N ALA A 145 3.00 -3.64 -12.09
CA ALA A 145 2.03 -3.79 -11.01
C ALA A 145 1.47 -5.21 -10.86
N MET A 146 1.25 -5.93 -11.97
CA MET A 146 0.76 -7.32 -11.94
C MET A 146 1.82 -8.28 -11.36
N ASP A 147 3.08 -8.13 -11.75
CA ASP A 147 4.20 -8.92 -11.22
C ASP A 147 4.43 -8.66 -9.73
N LEU A 148 4.30 -7.40 -9.28
CA LEU A 148 4.39 -7.04 -7.86
C LEU A 148 3.23 -7.61 -7.06
N ALA A 149 2.00 -7.39 -7.52
CA ALA A 149 0.80 -7.82 -6.83
C ALA A 149 0.74 -9.35 -6.68
N THR A 150 1.23 -10.10 -7.66
CA THR A 150 1.23 -11.56 -7.62
C THR A 150 2.47 -12.13 -6.94
N GLY A 151 3.60 -11.42 -7.02
CA GLY A 151 4.91 -11.94 -6.64
C GLY A 151 5.37 -11.57 -5.23
N ALA A 152 4.96 -10.43 -4.67
CA ALA A 152 5.36 -10.08 -3.31
C ALA A 152 4.68 -11.00 -2.27
N LYS A 153 5.39 -11.31 -1.18
CA LYS A 153 4.82 -12.14 -0.09
C LYS A 153 3.65 -11.46 0.61
N ASP A 154 3.66 -10.14 0.66
CA ASP A 154 2.62 -9.31 1.26
C ASP A 154 2.39 -8.05 0.41
N VAL A 155 1.13 -7.67 0.19
CA VAL A 155 0.76 -6.51 -0.64
C VAL A 155 -0.08 -5.54 0.16
N PHE A 156 0.46 -4.34 0.35
CA PHE A 156 -0.21 -3.21 0.98
C PHE A 156 -0.71 -2.23 -0.07
N VAL A 157 -1.84 -1.61 0.21
CA VAL A 157 -2.39 -0.53 -0.60
C VAL A 157 -2.43 0.76 0.20
N MET A 158 -1.99 1.87 -0.39
CA MET A 158 -2.12 3.22 0.17
C MET A 158 -3.00 4.06 -0.77
N MET A 159 -4.17 4.49 -0.29
CA MET A 159 -5.14 5.25 -1.09
C MET A 159 -6.06 6.14 -0.22
N THR A 160 -6.85 7.03 -0.82
CA THR A 160 -8.00 7.63 -0.12
C THR A 160 -9.16 6.66 -0.07
N LEU A 161 -9.96 6.64 1.00
CA LEU A 161 -11.09 5.71 1.10
C LEU A 161 -12.16 6.00 0.04
N LEU A 162 -12.47 7.27 -0.15
CA LEU A 162 -13.57 7.71 -1.02
C LEU A 162 -13.06 8.25 -2.35
N THR A 163 -13.89 8.11 -3.39
CA THR A 163 -13.78 8.88 -4.63
C THR A 163 -14.17 10.34 -4.37
N ARG A 164 -13.98 11.20 -5.38
CA ARG A 164 -14.41 12.60 -5.31
C ARG A 164 -15.92 12.75 -5.11
N ASP A 165 -16.69 11.79 -5.63
CA ASP A 165 -18.15 11.75 -5.55
C ASP A 165 -18.64 11.06 -4.26
N GLY A 166 -17.73 10.68 -3.36
CA GLY A 166 -18.06 10.08 -2.07
C GLY A 166 -18.29 8.56 -2.09
N ALA A 167 -18.06 7.88 -3.22
CA ALA A 167 -18.18 6.43 -3.30
C ALA A 167 -16.98 5.73 -2.64
N SER A 168 -17.22 4.63 -1.91
CA SER A 168 -16.15 3.81 -1.34
C SER A 168 -15.30 3.15 -2.41
N LYS A 169 -13.99 3.09 -2.18
CA LYS A 169 -13.04 2.30 -2.97
C LYS A 169 -12.76 0.92 -2.38
N ILE A 170 -13.21 0.65 -1.14
CA ILE A 170 -13.36 -0.71 -0.63
C ILE A 170 -14.73 -1.21 -1.06
N VAL A 171 -14.77 -2.28 -1.85
CA VAL A 171 -15.98 -2.77 -2.53
C VAL A 171 -16.17 -4.27 -2.33
N GLU A 172 -17.37 -4.78 -2.55
CA GLU A 172 -17.61 -6.23 -2.50
C GLU A 172 -16.82 -6.96 -3.59
N ALA A 173 -16.89 -6.45 -4.83
CA ALA A 173 -16.13 -6.91 -5.97
C ALA A 173 -15.68 -5.70 -6.80
N CYS A 174 -14.46 -5.76 -7.36
CA CYS A 174 -13.99 -4.71 -8.25
C CYS A 174 -14.81 -4.69 -9.54
N THR A 175 -15.16 -3.48 -9.98
CA THR A 175 -15.80 -3.26 -11.29
C THR A 175 -14.79 -2.83 -12.34
N TYR A 176 -13.62 -2.35 -11.92
CA TYR A 176 -12.50 -2.04 -12.81
C TYR A 176 -11.67 -3.29 -13.12
N PRO A 177 -10.96 -3.31 -14.27
CA PRO A 177 -10.07 -4.42 -14.62
C PRO A 177 -9.06 -4.71 -13.51
N LEU A 178 -8.99 -5.99 -13.12
CA LEU A 178 -8.12 -6.44 -12.05
C LEU A 178 -6.64 -6.36 -12.45
N THR A 179 -5.82 -6.05 -11.46
CA THR A 179 -4.36 -6.19 -11.43
C THR A 179 -3.96 -7.52 -10.82
N GLY A 180 -4.64 -7.94 -9.75
CA GLY A 180 -4.37 -9.18 -9.03
C GLY A 180 -5.60 -9.63 -8.25
N ILE A 181 -5.74 -10.94 -8.06
CA ILE A 181 -6.88 -11.56 -7.35
C ILE A 181 -6.41 -11.93 -5.94
N GLY A 182 -7.16 -11.52 -4.92
CA GLY A 182 -6.91 -11.87 -3.52
C GLY A 182 -5.50 -11.56 -3.02
N CYS A 183 -4.80 -10.61 -3.64
CA CYS A 183 -3.40 -10.34 -3.36
C CYS A 183 -3.20 -9.32 -2.23
N VAL A 184 -4.16 -8.41 -2.05
CA VAL A 184 -4.06 -7.33 -1.05
C VAL A 184 -4.44 -7.88 0.31
N THR A 185 -3.56 -7.67 1.29
CA THR A 185 -3.79 -8.07 2.69
C THR A 185 -4.15 -6.88 3.57
N ARG A 186 -3.72 -5.67 3.19
CA ARG A 186 -3.88 -4.47 4.00
C ARG A 186 -4.08 -3.22 3.16
N VAL A 187 -5.03 -2.38 3.57
CA VAL A 187 -5.33 -1.12 2.90
C VAL A 187 -5.30 0.04 3.90
N TYR A 188 -4.43 1.00 3.62
CA TYR A 188 -4.23 2.22 4.39
C TYR A 188 -4.99 3.36 3.73
N THR A 189 -5.90 3.97 4.49
CA THR A 189 -6.71 5.10 4.03
C THR A 189 -6.75 6.24 5.02
N ASP A 190 -7.16 7.41 4.55
CA ASP A 190 -7.35 8.61 5.39
C ASP A 190 -8.31 8.38 6.57
N LYS A 191 -9.15 7.34 6.53
CA LYS A 191 -10.16 7.05 7.58
C LYS A 191 -9.89 5.79 8.38
N ALA A 192 -9.17 4.82 7.85
CA ALA A 192 -8.92 3.55 8.53
C ALA A 192 -7.80 2.72 7.91
N VAL A 193 -7.33 1.74 8.67
CA VAL A 193 -6.56 0.60 8.16
C VAL A 193 -7.45 -0.63 8.12
N PHE A 194 -7.60 -1.19 6.92
CA PHE A 194 -8.37 -2.40 6.66
C PHE A 194 -7.44 -3.59 6.47
N LEU A 195 -7.86 -4.75 6.97
CA LEU A 195 -7.29 -6.06 6.66
C LEU A 195 -8.28 -6.78 5.76
N THR A 196 -7.83 -7.21 4.59
CA THR A 196 -8.64 -7.91 3.59
C THR A 196 -8.24 -9.38 3.53
N GLY A 197 -9.17 -10.25 3.14
CA GLY A 197 -8.90 -11.68 3.04
C GLY A 197 -10.16 -12.54 2.95
N PRO A 198 -10.02 -13.87 3.08
CA PRO A 198 -11.13 -14.81 2.93
C PRO A 198 -12.23 -14.64 3.99
N ASP A 199 -11.90 -14.06 5.15
CA ASP A 199 -12.84 -13.81 6.26
C ASP A 199 -13.57 -12.46 6.13
N GLY A 200 -13.41 -11.76 5.00
CA GLY A 200 -13.96 -10.44 4.74
C GLY A 200 -13.06 -9.31 5.26
N VAL A 201 -13.66 -8.14 5.51
CA VAL A 201 -12.92 -6.93 5.85
C VAL A 201 -12.92 -6.69 7.35
N GLN A 202 -11.72 -6.73 7.94
CA GLN A 202 -11.50 -6.33 9.33
C GLN A 202 -10.90 -4.93 9.41
N VAL A 203 -11.26 -4.16 10.43
CA VAL A 203 -10.78 -2.80 10.66
C VAL A 203 -9.82 -2.82 11.84
N ARG A 204 -8.56 -2.55 11.56
CA ARG A 204 -7.51 -2.53 12.59
C ARG A 204 -7.55 -1.24 13.40
N GLU A 205 -7.66 -0.12 12.71
CA GLU A 205 -7.61 1.23 13.30
C GLU A 205 -8.52 2.18 12.49
N THR A 206 -9.15 3.15 13.16
CA THR A 206 -9.93 4.24 12.53
C THR A 206 -9.38 5.63 12.88
N PHE A 207 -9.62 6.59 12.00
CA PHE A 207 -9.09 7.95 12.07
C PHE A 207 -10.21 8.97 11.81
N GLY A 208 -10.54 9.79 12.81
CA GLY A 208 -11.57 10.82 12.72
C GLY A 208 -12.98 10.29 12.47
N CYS A 209 -13.21 9.00 12.74
CA CYS A 209 -14.53 8.37 12.72
C CYS A 209 -14.53 7.10 13.59
N THR A 210 -15.72 6.73 14.04
CA THR A 210 -16.01 5.46 14.70
C THR A 210 -16.19 4.33 13.68
N LEU A 211 -16.16 3.07 14.14
CA LEU A 211 -16.46 1.92 13.28
C LEU A 211 -17.88 1.98 12.68
N GLU A 212 -18.85 2.48 13.46
CA GLU A 212 -20.24 2.63 13.04
C GLU A 212 -20.38 3.67 11.90
N GLU A 213 -19.72 4.82 12.03
CA GLU A 213 -19.66 5.83 10.98
C GLU A 213 -18.91 5.33 9.74
N LEU A 214 -17.83 4.56 9.93
CA LEU A 214 -17.09 3.95 8.83
C LEU A 214 -17.94 2.93 8.06
N GLN A 215 -18.73 2.12 8.77
CA GLN A 215 -19.64 1.14 8.17
C GLN A 215 -20.68 1.81 7.27
N ALA A 216 -21.14 3.02 7.61
CA ALA A 216 -22.07 3.78 6.75
C ALA A 216 -21.45 4.25 5.43
N LEU A 217 -20.11 4.31 5.35
CA LEU A 217 -19.38 4.72 4.15
C LEU A 217 -18.98 3.53 3.26
N VAL A 218 -18.79 2.35 3.85
CA VAL A 218 -18.23 1.17 3.18
C VAL A 218 -19.34 0.14 2.92
N PRO A 219 -19.57 -0.28 1.66
CA PRO A 219 -20.69 -1.15 1.30
C PRO A 219 -20.45 -2.64 1.60
N VAL A 220 -19.50 -2.97 2.46
CA VAL A 220 -19.20 -4.35 2.88
C VAL A 220 -19.22 -4.44 4.41
N PRO A 221 -19.59 -5.60 4.99
CA PRO A 221 -19.57 -5.76 6.44
C PRO A 221 -18.16 -5.54 7.02
N LEU A 222 -18.07 -4.68 8.04
CA LEU A 222 -16.83 -4.39 8.75
C LEU A 222 -16.87 -5.02 10.14
N THR A 223 -15.79 -5.71 10.51
CA THR A 223 -15.58 -6.18 11.88
C THR A 223 -14.32 -5.54 12.46
N ALA A 224 -14.25 -5.34 13.77
CA ALA A 224 -13.00 -4.90 14.39
C ALA A 224 -11.99 -6.04 14.35
N ALA A 225 -10.75 -5.76 13.94
CA ALA A 225 -9.68 -6.73 14.04
C ALA A 225 -9.41 -7.07 15.52
N PRO A 226 -9.07 -8.32 15.85
CA PRO A 226 -8.63 -8.64 17.21
C PRO A 226 -7.41 -7.79 17.57
N ALA A 227 -7.28 -7.42 18.85
CA ALA A 227 -6.11 -6.71 19.33
C ALA A 227 -4.86 -7.58 19.08
N VAL A 228 -3.96 -7.09 18.21
CA VAL A 228 -2.66 -7.71 18.00
C VAL A 228 -1.68 -7.05 18.96
N GLU A 229 -1.06 -7.84 19.85
CA GLU A 229 0.07 -7.35 20.64
C GLU A 229 1.19 -6.92 19.69
N ARG A 230 1.55 -5.63 19.73
CA ARG A 230 2.59 -5.03 18.90
C ARG A 230 3.98 -5.37 19.42
#